data_AF-A0A821N6J2-F1
#
_entry.id   AF-A0A821N6J2-F1
#
_cell.length_a   1.000
_cell.length_b   1.000
_cell.length_c   1.000
_cell.angle_alpha   90.00
_cell.angle_beta   90.00
_cell.angle_gamma   90.00
#
_symmetry.space_group_name_H-M   'P 1'
#
loop_
_entity.id
_entity.type
_entity.pdbx_description
1 polymer ?
#
loop_
_entity_poly.entity_id
_entity_poly.type
_entity_poly.pdbx_seq_one_letter_code
_entity_poly.pdbx_strand_id
1 'polypeptide(L)'
;NIPANATWKQNGVTIAGGNGRGDATNRLSYPLGLFVDDDQTVVIADYRNHRIMQWKNGDTTNGQVVAGGNGGGNGLNQLQYPTDVLIDKETDSLIICEGRRVVRWSRRSGTTQGEILIDNIDCWGLA
;
A
#
# COMPACT_ATOMS: atom_id res chain seq x y z
N ASN A 1 -17.80 15.69 18.12
CA ASN A 1 -18.77 15.26 19.15
C ASN A 1 -19.22 13.85 18.87
N ILE A 2 -18.62 12.85 19.54
CA ILE A 2 -19.11 11.47 19.50
C ILE A 2 -20.15 11.33 20.64
N PRO A 3 -21.38 10.85 20.35
CA PRO A 3 -22.42 10.68 21.37
C PRO A 3 -21.96 9.79 22.52
N ALA A 4 -22.42 10.07 23.75
CA ALA A 4 -22.09 9.26 24.93
C ALA A 4 -22.54 7.79 24.84
N ASN A 5 -23.44 7.47 23.90
CA ASN A 5 -23.94 6.13 23.61
C ASN A 5 -23.42 5.58 22.27
N ALA A 6 -22.39 6.18 21.68
CA ALA A 6 -21.80 5.66 20.46
C ALA A 6 -21.22 4.26 20.72
N THR A 7 -21.83 3.26 20.10
CA THR A 7 -21.30 1.90 20.06
C THR A 7 -20.51 1.72 18.77
N TRP A 8 -19.30 1.19 18.89
CA TRP A 8 -18.56 0.73 17.72
C TRP A 8 -19.36 -0.39 17.06
N LYS A 9 -19.44 -0.41 15.72
CA LYS A 9 -20.01 -1.57 15.01
C LYS A 9 -19.25 -2.81 15.46
N GLN A 10 -19.96 -3.76 16.06
CA GLN A 10 -19.37 -4.92 16.72
C GLN A 10 -18.81 -5.97 15.72
N ASN A 11 -19.10 -5.80 14.42
CA ASN A 11 -18.71 -6.73 13.37
C ASN A 11 -17.69 -6.08 12.43
N GLY A 12 -16.51 -6.69 12.31
CA GLY A 12 -15.54 -6.35 11.28
C GLY A 12 -16.05 -6.75 9.90
N VAL A 13 -15.69 -5.94 8.89
CA VAL A 13 -15.97 -6.24 7.48
C VAL A 13 -14.66 -6.25 6.70
N THR A 14 -14.57 -7.11 5.70
CA THR A 14 -13.43 -7.09 4.77
C THR A 14 -13.57 -5.90 3.84
N ILE A 15 -12.54 -5.07 3.76
CA ILE A 15 -12.54 -3.83 2.95
C ILE A 15 -11.53 -3.85 1.81
N ALA A 16 -10.65 -4.86 1.77
CA ALA A 16 -9.67 -5.11 0.73
C ALA A 16 -9.25 -6.59 0.77
N GLY A 17 -9.03 -7.20 -0.40
CA GLY A 17 -8.67 -8.62 -0.49
C GLY A 17 -9.81 -9.56 -0.06
N GLY A 18 -9.50 -10.56 0.78
CA GLY A 18 -10.48 -11.55 1.26
C GLY A 18 -10.69 -12.76 0.34
N ASN A 19 -10.01 -12.82 -0.82
CA ASN A 19 -10.17 -13.89 -1.81
C ASN A 19 -9.05 -14.95 -1.74
N GLY A 20 -8.47 -15.16 -0.55
CA GLY A 20 -7.34 -16.04 -0.32
C GLY A 20 -5.98 -15.42 -0.69
N ARG A 21 -4.91 -16.15 -0.34
CA ARG A 21 -3.53 -15.73 -0.64
C ARG A 21 -3.23 -15.86 -2.13
N GLY A 22 -2.61 -14.85 -2.73
CA GLY A 22 -2.17 -14.90 -4.13
C GLY A 22 -1.76 -13.55 -4.67
N ASP A 23 -1.50 -13.49 -5.97
CA ASP A 23 -0.99 -12.34 -6.73
C ASP A 23 -2.02 -11.73 -7.69
N ALA A 24 -3.21 -12.33 -7.82
CA ALA A 24 -4.33 -11.68 -8.50
C ALA A 24 -4.67 -10.33 -7.85
N THR A 25 -5.28 -9.42 -8.61
CA THR A 25 -5.60 -8.06 -8.15
C THR A 25 -6.64 -8.00 -7.03
N ASN A 26 -7.37 -9.09 -6.79
CA ASN A 26 -8.29 -9.25 -5.67
C ASN A 26 -7.69 -10.06 -4.50
N ARG A 27 -6.39 -10.34 -4.54
CA ARG A 27 -5.65 -11.15 -3.55
C ARG A 27 -4.42 -10.41 -3.04
N LEU A 28 -3.95 -10.84 -1.87
CA LEU A 28 -2.76 -10.33 -1.18
C LEU A 28 -1.87 -11.51 -0.76
N SER A 29 -0.59 -11.26 -0.52
CA SER A 29 0.39 -12.24 -0.07
C SER A 29 1.27 -11.65 1.04
N TYR A 30 0.97 -12.04 2.29
CA TYR A 30 1.62 -11.54 3.51
C TYR A 30 1.65 -10.01 3.62
N PRO A 31 0.53 -9.29 3.42
CA PRO A 31 0.53 -7.83 3.50
C PRO A 31 0.99 -7.36 4.89
N LEU A 32 1.72 -6.24 4.94
CA LEU A 32 2.25 -5.66 6.19
C LEU A 32 1.59 -4.30 6.48
N GLY A 33 2.26 -3.19 6.15
CA GLY A 33 1.74 -1.85 6.38
C GLY A 33 0.58 -1.46 5.45
N LEU A 34 -0.26 -0.56 5.93
CA LEU A 34 -1.37 0.02 5.18
C LEU A 34 -1.64 1.46 5.61
N PHE A 35 -2.21 2.24 4.71
CA PHE A 35 -2.69 3.59 4.99
C PHE A 35 -4.10 3.77 4.43
N VAL A 36 -4.92 4.55 5.12
CA VAL A 36 -6.28 4.90 4.70
C VAL A 36 -6.40 6.42 4.64
N ASP A 37 -6.75 6.97 3.48
CA ASP A 37 -7.00 8.41 3.34
C ASP A 37 -8.45 8.80 3.67
N ASP A 38 -8.70 10.11 3.74
CA ASP A 38 -10.02 10.68 4.05
C ASP A 38 -11.10 10.32 3.01
N ASP A 39 -10.69 9.98 1.77
CA ASP A 39 -11.58 9.49 0.71
C ASP A 39 -11.86 7.98 0.83
N GLN A 40 -11.44 7.38 1.94
CA GLN A 40 -11.52 5.95 2.23
C GLN A 40 -10.84 5.08 1.14
N THR A 41 -9.76 5.60 0.56
CA THR A 41 -8.84 4.83 -0.26
C THR A 41 -7.90 4.08 0.67
N VAL A 42 -7.81 2.77 0.49
CA VAL A 42 -6.93 1.88 1.26
C VAL A 42 -5.73 1.54 0.39
N VAL A 43 -4.53 1.87 0.83
CA VAL A 43 -3.28 1.41 0.20
C VAL A 43 -2.58 0.41 1.10
N ILE A 44 -2.07 -0.68 0.53
CA ILE A 44 -1.52 -1.82 1.28
C ILE A 44 -0.18 -2.23 0.68
N ALA A 45 0.81 -2.40 1.54
CA ALA A 45 2.08 -3.02 1.19
C ALA A 45 1.90 -4.55 1.07
N ASP A 46 1.82 -5.04 -0.17
CA ASP A 46 1.66 -6.45 -0.49
C ASP A 46 3.03 -7.12 -0.58
N TYR A 47 3.62 -7.33 0.60
CA TYR A 47 5.03 -7.67 0.85
C TYR A 47 5.58 -8.78 -0.06
N ARG A 48 4.95 -9.96 -0.12
CA ARG A 48 5.49 -11.08 -0.92
C ARG A 48 5.23 -10.94 -2.41
N ASN A 49 4.31 -10.06 -2.80
CA ASN A 49 4.03 -9.79 -4.20
C ASN A 49 4.80 -8.56 -4.73
N HIS A 50 5.66 -7.93 -3.91
CA HIS A 50 6.56 -6.87 -4.36
C HIS A 50 5.83 -5.67 -5.00
N ARG A 51 4.71 -5.27 -4.39
CA ARG A 51 3.83 -4.23 -4.92
C ARG A 51 3.11 -3.48 -3.82
N ILE A 52 2.66 -2.26 -4.14
CA ILE A 52 1.63 -1.56 -3.38
C ILE A 52 0.32 -1.69 -4.13
N MET A 53 -0.72 -2.06 -3.39
CA MET A 53 -2.06 -2.21 -3.91
C MET A 53 -2.99 -1.14 -3.34
N GLN A 54 -3.95 -0.68 -4.15
CA GLN A 54 -4.96 0.30 -3.78
C GLN A 54 -6.37 -0.28 -3.95
N TRP A 55 -7.25 0.00 -2.99
CA TRP A 55 -8.69 -0.29 -3.04
C TRP A 55 -9.51 0.92 -2.63
N LYS A 56 -10.77 0.95 -3.07
CA LYS A 56 -11.81 1.74 -2.41
C LYS A 56 -12.39 0.94 -1.24
N ASN A 57 -12.70 1.61 -0.13
CA ASN A 57 -13.23 0.93 1.05
C ASN A 57 -14.46 0.09 0.71
N GLY A 58 -14.43 -1.18 1.14
CA GLY A 58 -15.49 -2.16 0.92
C GLY A 58 -15.39 -2.89 -0.43
N ASP A 59 -14.48 -2.50 -1.32
CA ASP A 59 -14.22 -3.22 -2.56
C ASP A 59 -13.24 -4.38 -2.32
N THR A 60 -13.74 -5.60 -2.42
CA THR A 60 -12.94 -6.81 -2.24
C THR A 60 -12.44 -7.39 -3.57
N THR A 61 -12.83 -6.81 -4.71
CA THR A 61 -12.61 -7.42 -6.04
C THR A 61 -11.75 -6.60 -6.99
N ASN A 62 -11.75 -5.27 -6.87
CA ASN A 62 -11.14 -4.38 -7.88
C ASN A 62 -9.87 -3.68 -7.36
N GLY A 63 -8.93 -4.45 -6.82
CA GLY A 63 -7.64 -3.90 -6.41
C GLY A 63 -6.81 -3.43 -7.60
N GLN A 64 -6.03 -2.38 -7.39
CA GLN A 64 -5.15 -1.81 -8.41
C GLN A 64 -3.71 -1.81 -7.93
N VAL A 65 -2.77 -2.23 -8.78
CA VAL A 65 -1.34 -2.05 -8.51
C VAL A 65 -1.01 -0.58 -8.75
N VAL A 66 -0.53 0.12 -7.73
CA VAL A 66 -0.20 1.56 -7.81
C VAL A 66 1.30 1.84 -7.67
N ALA A 67 2.09 0.87 -7.24
CA ALA A 67 3.55 0.89 -7.29
C ALA A 67 4.11 -0.53 -7.32
N GLY A 68 5.29 -0.71 -7.94
CA GLY A 68 5.92 -2.02 -8.09
C GLY A 68 5.17 -2.95 -9.05
N GLY A 69 5.15 -4.25 -8.74
CA GLY A 69 4.49 -5.28 -9.58
C GLY A 69 5.32 -5.77 -10.77
N ASN A 70 6.54 -5.25 -10.97
CA ASN A 70 7.49 -5.68 -12.01
C ASN A 70 8.53 -6.69 -11.48
N GLY A 71 8.11 -7.54 -10.53
CA GLY A 71 8.99 -8.42 -9.78
C GLY A 71 9.75 -7.72 -8.65
N GLY A 72 10.38 -8.52 -7.79
CA GLY A 72 11.16 -8.04 -6.66
C GLY A 72 12.56 -7.58 -7.06
N GLY A 73 12.98 -6.40 -6.60
CA GLY A 73 14.34 -5.89 -6.82
C GLY A 73 14.47 -4.40 -6.53
N ASN A 74 15.68 -3.89 -6.75
CA ASN A 74 16.06 -2.50 -6.47
C ASN A 74 15.91 -1.54 -7.67
N GLY A 75 15.42 -2.03 -8.82
CA GLY A 75 15.10 -1.18 -9.97
C GLY A 75 14.09 -0.09 -9.59
N LEU A 76 14.10 1.05 -10.27
CA LEU A 76 13.17 2.15 -9.97
C LEU A 76 11.71 1.79 -10.28
N ASN A 77 11.48 0.83 -11.18
CA ASN A 77 10.17 0.27 -11.48
C ASN A 77 9.82 -0.97 -10.62
N GLN A 78 10.67 -1.34 -9.67
CA GLN A 78 10.51 -2.50 -8.79
C GLN A 78 10.39 -2.07 -7.33
N LEU A 79 9.87 -2.98 -6.50
CA LEU A 79 9.91 -2.87 -5.04
C LEU A 79 10.46 -4.18 -4.48
N GLN A 80 11.26 -4.11 -3.43
CA GLN A 80 11.77 -5.30 -2.76
C GLN A 80 11.13 -5.42 -1.39
N TYR A 81 10.14 -6.31 -1.23
CA TYR A 81 9.52 -6.58 0.06
C TYR A 81 9.01 -5.30 0.76
N PRO A 82 8.06 -4.56 0.16
CA PRO A 82 7.54 -3.36 0.79
C PRO A 82 6.94 -3.70 2.17
N THR A 83 7.40 -2.99 3.19
CA THR A 83 6.98 -3.18 4.57
C THR A 83 5.92 -2.19 4.98
N ASP A 84 5.94 -0.97 4.42
CA ASP A 84 4.99 0.08 4.77
C ASP A 84 4.79 1.12 3.65
N VAL A 85 3.69 1.85 3.72
CA VAL A 85 3.32 2.89 2.75
C VAL A 85 2.50 4.00 3.39
N LEU A 86 2.82 5.24 3.04
CA LEU A 86 2.04 6.44 3.39
C LEU A 86 1.67 7.20 2.11
N ILE A 87 0.58 7.97 2.17
CA ILE A 87 0.19 8.91 1.12
C ILE A 87 0.69 10.30 1.50
N ASP A 88 1.56 10.87 0.67
CA ASP A 88 1.88 12.29 0.68
C ASP A 88 0.87 13.03 -0.22
N LYS A 89 -0.06 13.74 0.41
CA LYS A 89 -1.09 14.51 -0.29
C LYS A 89 -0.57 15.82 -0.89
N GLU A 90 0.53 16.37 -0.37
CA GLU A 90 1.07 17.63 -0.87
C GLU A 90 1.68 17.45 -2.26
N THR A 91 2.39 16.32 -2.45
CA THR A 91 3.03 16.00 -3.74
C THR A 91 2.25 14.99 -4.59
N ASP A 92 1.09 14.52 -4.12
CA ASP A 92 0.29 13.46 -4.75
C ASP A 92 1.13 12.19 -5.03
N SER A 93 1.74 11.65 -3.99
CA SER A 93 2.65 10.51 -4.10
C SER A 93 2.51 9.51 -2.95
N LEU A 94 3.06 8.32 -3.16
CA LEU A 94 3.27 7.30 -2.14
C LEU A 94 4.70 7.41 -1.63
N ILE A 95 4.88 7.35 -0.31
CA ILE A 95 6.16 7.15 0.35
C ILE A 95 6.18 5.71 0.85
N ILE A 96 7.13 4.91 0.37
CA ILE A 96 7.14 3.47 0.56
C ILE A 96 8.44 3.06 1.21
N CYS A 97 8.34 2.34 2.32
CA CYS A 97 9.46 1.67 2.96
C CYS A 97 9.57 0.25 2.41
N GLU A 98 10.70 -0.06 1.81
CA GLU A 98 10.91 -1.31 1.09
C GLU A 98 12.39 -1.69 1.07
N GLY A 99 12.67 -2.98 1.26
CA GLY A 99 14.03 -3.51 1.21
C GLY A 99 14.96 -2.76 2.14
N ARG A 100 15.86 -1.98 1.55
CA ARG A 100 16.85 -1.16 2.28
C ARG A 100 16.75 0.33 1.97
N ARG A 101 15.55 0.80 1.60
CA ARG A 101 15.34 2.17 1.14
C ARG A 101 13.91 2.68 1.37
N VAL A 102 13.79 4.00 1.33
CA VAL A 102 12.51 4.69 1.19
C VAL A 102 12.43 5.25 -0.21
N VAL A 103 11.33 4.95 -0.92
CA VAL A 103 11.09 5.45 -2.28
C VAL A 103 9.83 6.29 -2.34
N ARG A 104 9.80 7.23 -3.29
CA ARG A 104 8.60 7.98 -3.64
C ARG A 104 8.08 7.54 -5.01
N TRP A 105 6.78 7.29 -5.10
CA TRP A 105 6.09 6.99 -6.35
C TRP A 105 4.94 7.97 -6.58
N SER A 106 4.93 8.67 -7.71
CA SER A 106 3.82 9.56 -8.08
C SER A 106 2.53 8.75 -8.26
N ARG A 107 1.41 9.27 -7.74
CA ARG A 107 0.07 8.67 -7.94
C ARG A 107 -0.57 9.08 -9.25
N ARG A 108 0.09 9.94 -10.04
CA ARG A 108 -0.39 10.38 -11.35
C ARG A 108 -0.38 9.24 -12.34
N SER A 109 -1.39 9.23 -13.20
CA SER A 109 -1.51 8.23 -14.28
C SER A 109 -0.26 8.22 -15.18
N GLY A 110 0.18 7.02 -15.57
CA GLY A 110 1.36 6.82 -16.41
C GLY A 110 2.69 6.78 -15.65
N THR A 111 2.70 6.89 -14.32
CA THR A 111 3.92 6.67 -13.52
C THR A 111 4.33 5.19 -13.58
N THR A 112 5.54 4.90 -14.08
CA THR A 112 6.06 3.53 -14.23
C THR A 112 7.23 3.19 -13.32
N GLN A 113 7.76 4.19 -12.61
CA GLN A 113 8.90 4.06 -11.72
C GLN A 113 8.84 5.12 -10.61
N GLY A 114 9.47 4.81 -9.48
CA GLY A 114 9.68 5.76 -8.40
C GLY A 114 11.07 6.39 -8.42
N GLU A 115 11.38 7.06 -7.33
CA GLU A 115 12.69 7.61 -7.03
C GLU A 115 13.10 7.24 -5.61
N ILE A 116 14.40 7.21 -5.35
CA ILE A 116 14.96 6.90 -4.04
C ILE A 116 15.01 8.19 -3.23
N LEU A 117 14.41 8.19 -2.04
CA LEU A 117 14.52 9.29 -1.08
C LEU A 117 15.62 9.02 -0.05
N ILE A 118 15.73 7.79 0.43
CA ILE A 118 16.69 7.35 1.43
C ILE A 118 17.17 5.95 1.03
N ASP A 119 18.46 5.66 1.11
CA ASP A 119 19.02 4.32 0.87
C ASP A 119 19.93 3.86 2.01
N ASN A 120 20.36 2.59 1.90
CA ASN A 120 21.29 1.96 2.83
C ASN A 120 20.82 1.99 4.30
N ILE A 121 19.51 1.84 4.50
CA ILE A 121 18.89 1.74 5.82
C ILE A 121 18.26 0.35 6.01
N ASP A 122 17.94 0.03 7.25
CA ASP A 122 17.01 -1.06 7.54
C ASP A 122 15.60 -0.49 7.60
N CYS A 123 14.76 -0.87 6.64
CA CYS A 123 13.43 -0.30 6.48
C CYS A 123 12.35 -1.25 7.04
N TRP A 124 11.90 -0.98 8.28
CA TRP A 124 10.94 -1.84 8.99
C TRP A 124 9.53 -1.24 9.11
N GLY A 125 9.34 0.03 8.75
CA GLY A 125 8.07 0.75 8.83
C GLY A 125 8.25 2.26 8.75
N LEU A 126 7.21 2.98 8.33
CA LEU A 126 7.13 4.44 8.30
C LEU A 126 6.15 4.84 9.41
N ALA A 127 6.67 5.01 10.63
CA ALA A 127 5.87 5.51 11.75
C ALA A 127 5.42 6.96 11.54
#